data_AF-A0A426Y778-F1
#
_entry.id   AF-A0A426Y778-F1
#
_cell.length_a   1.000
_cell.length_b   1.000
_cell.length_c   1.000
_cell.angle_alpha   90.00
_cell.angle_beta   90.00
_cell.angle_gamma   90.00
#
_symmetry.space_group_name_H-M   'P 1'
#
loop_
_entity.id
_entity.type
_entity.pdbx_description
1 polymer ?
#
loop_
_entity_poly.entity_id
_entity_poly.type
_entity_poly.pdbx_seq_one_letter_code
_entity_poly.pdbx_strand_id
1 'polypeptide(L)'
;MAGGAAGEDRVQAVCSEENGWLFCGVYDGFNGRDAADFLAGTLYENIGYNLFLLECKINQQINEKNVQHSSGGRTTKSKLSLDIESLDNKLKPNLSLNSTEECSTESFRLGVLNCLTSALVQAENDFMYRVEQEMDDRPDLVSVGSCVLTVLLHGMDLYVMNLGDSRAVLATSSLIKDDPPRPIQLTETHTLDTEEEYRRILADHPDDPSPVTGGRVKGKLKLTRAFGVGYLKKVMFNFFRQTGLTTEELMNIPVGRRRKYHDDVTVIVIILGNKQRTSTASTSI
;
A
#
# COMPACT_ATOMS: atom_id res chain seq x y z
N MET A 1 0.37 -4.86 -19.60
CA MET A 1 0.56 -3.75 -18.64
C MET A 1 0.54 -2.44 -19.42
N ALA A 2 -0.26 -1.48 -18.98
CA ALA A 2 -0.23 -0.10 -19.45
C ALA A 2 0.29 0.79 -18.31
N GLY A 3 1.05 1.83 -18.64
CA GLY A 3 1.58 2.77 -17.66
C GLY A 3 1.83 4.12 -18.28
N GLY A 4 1.93 5.13 -17.44
CA GLY A 4 2.10 6.51 -17.84
C GLY A 4 2.88 7.30 -16.80
N ALA A 5 3.52 8.37 -17.26
CA ALA A 5 4.21 9.32 -16.41
C ALA A 5 3.72 10.72 -16.76
N ALA A 6 3.29 11.45 -15.74
CA ALA A 6 3.04 12.89 -15.82
C ALA A 6 3.94 13.50 -14.76
N GLY A 7 5.07 14.06 -15.17
CA GLY A 7 5.99 14.68 -14.25
C GLY A 7 6.54 13.79 -13.13
N GLU A 8 6.08 14.01 -11.89
CA GLU A 8 6.46 13.22 -10.71
C GLU A 8 5.50 12.05 -10.51
N ASP A 9 4.30 12.11 -11.10
CA ASP A 9 3.27 11.08 -10.99
C ASP A 9 3.56 9.89 -11.89
N ARG A 10 3.21 8.71 -11.40
CA ARG A 10 3.18 7.47 -12.17
C ARG A 10 1.84 6.79 -12.06
N VAL A 11 1.42 6.20 -13.17
CA VAL A 11 0.24 5.33 -13.23
C VAL A 11 0.58 3.99 -13.82
N GLN A 12 -0.09 2.96 -13.32
CA GLN A 12 0.05 1.59 -13.79
C GLN A 12 -1.31 0.91 -13.80
N ALA A 13 -1.62 0.18 -14.86
CA ALA A 13 -2.78 -0.69 -14.96
C ALA A 13 -2.37 -2.04 -15.56
N VAL A 14 -2.70 -3.12 -14.86
CA VAL A 14 -2.37 -4.49 -15.27
C VAL A 14 -3.61 -5.36 -15.16
N CYS A 15 -4.10 -5.83 -16.30
CA CYS A 15 -5.09 -6.89 -16.37
C CYS A 15 -4.35 -8.22 -16.54
N SER A 16 -4.51 -9.14 -15.60
CA SER A 16 -3.99 -10.51 -15.69
C SER A 16 -5.17 -11.47 -15.87
N GLU A 17 -5.37 -11.93 -17.11
CA GLU A 17 -6.40 -12.94 -17.40
C GLU A 17 -6.06 -14.29 -16.76
N GLU A 18 -4.77 -14.63 -16.70
CA GLU A 18 -4.27 -15.87 -16.08
C GLU A 18 -4.59 -15.95 -14.60
N ASN A 19 -4.37 -14.84 -13.88
CA ASN A 19 -4.60 -14.78 -12.42
C ASN A 19 -5.99 -14.24 -12.05
N GLY A 20 -6.82 -13.89 -13.05
CA GLY A 20 -8.18 -13.38 -12.82
C GLY A 20 -8.26 -12.06 -12.06
N TRP A 21 -7.25 -11.19 -12.15
CA TRP A 21 -7.22 -9.90 -11.44
C TRP A 21 -6.97 -8.69 -12.34
N LEU A 22 -7.43 -7.54 -11.88
CA LEU A 22 -7.07 -6.21 -12.39
C LEU A 22 -6.37 -5.44 -11.28
N PHE A 23 -5.17 -4.96 -11.55
CA PHE A 23 -4.41 -4.07 -10.68
C PHE A 23 -4.35 -2.68 -11.29
N CYS A 24 -4.53 -1.65 -10.48
CA CYS A 24 -4.28 -0.26 -10.83
C CYS A 24 -3.49 0.42 -9.71
N GLY A 25 -2.47 1.21 -10.08
CA GLY A 25 -1.65 1.97 -9.16
C GLY A 25 -1.54 3.43 -9.62
N VAL A 26 -1.67 4.36 -8.68
CA VAL A 26 -1.37 5.78 -8.84
C VAL A 26 -0.35 6.15 -7.76
N TYR A 27 0.75 6.74 -8.19
CA TYR A 27 1.86 7.14 -7.33
C TYR A 27 2.13 8.63 -7.58
N ASP A 28 1.71 9.49 -6.66
CA ASP A 28 1.92 10.95 -6.73
C ASP A 28 3.25 11.27 -6.04
N GLY A 29 4.27 11.53 -6.86
CA GLY A 29 5.64 11.76 -6.41
C GLY A 29 5.86 13.20 -5.98
N PHE A 30 6.71 13.41 -4.98
CA PHE A 30 7.10 14.75 -4.55
C PHE A 30 8.57 14.85 -4.16
N ASN A 31 9.10 16.08 -4.28
CA ASN A 31 10.52 16.40 -4.13
C ASN A 31 11.43 15.64 -5.13
N GLY A 32 10.86 15.13 -6.22
CA GLY A 32 11.53 14.22 -7.15
C GLY A 32 10.62 13.08 -7.59
N ARG A 33 10.97 12.46 -8.71
CA ARG A 33 10.21 11.36 -9.32
C ARG A 33 10.68 9.96 -8.89
N ASP A 34 11.83 9.86 -8.22
CA ASP A 34 12.51 8.59 -7.98
C ASP A 34 11.68 7.60 -7.15
N ALA A 35 10.90 8.08 -6.16
CA ALA A 35 10.02 7.23 -5.37
C ALA A 35 8.86 6.66 -6.20
N ALA A 36 8.18 7.49 -6.99
CA ALA A 36 7.10 7.06 -7.86
C ALA A 36 7.60 6.13 -8.98
N ASP A 37 8.77 6.42 -9.56
CA ASP A 37 9.46 5.54 -10.52
C ASP A 37 9.78 4.17 -9.90
N PHE A 38 10.31 4.17 -8.67
CA PHE A 38 10.64 2.94 -7.95
C PHE A 38 9.38 2.09 -7.71
N LEU A 39 8.29 2.70 -7.23
CA LEU A 39 7.01 2.03 -6.99
C LEU A 39 6.44 1.44 -8.27
N ALA A 40 6.43 2.21 -9.37
CA ALA A 40 5.93 1.75 -10.66
C ALA A 40 6.72 0.56 -11.23
N GLY A 41 8.01 0.48 -10.92
CA GLY A 41 8.89 -0.61 -11.32
C GLY A 41 8.85 -1.85 -10.43
N THR A 42 8.36 -1.76 -9.18
CA THR A 42 8.56 -2.85 -8.19
C THR A 42 7.29 -3.30 -7.48
N LEU A 43 6.35 -2.39 -7.19
CA LEU A 43 5.24 -2.70 -6.27
C LEU A 43 4.30 -3.77 -6.82
N TYR A 44 3.94 -3.69 -8.11
CA TYR A 44 3.09 -4.72 -8.74
C TYR A 44 3.74 -6.10 -8.72
N GLU A 45 5.04 -6.18 -8.99
CA GLU A 45 5.77 -7.45 -8.98
C GLU A 45 5.84 -8.04 -7.56
N ASN A 46 6.12 -7.20 -6.55
CA ASN A 46 6.11 -7.60 -5.15
C ASN A 46 4.72 -8.11 -4.72
N ILE A 47 3.65 -7.43 -5.13
CA ILE A 47 2.26 -7.88 -4.87
C ILE A 47 2.01 -9.23 -5.52
N GLY A 48 2.35 -9.38 -6.81
CA GLY A 48 2.18 -10.63 -7.54
C GLY A 48 2.91 -11.80 -6.88
N TYR A 49 4.16 -11.58 -6.45
CA TYR A 49 4.95 -12.58 -5.73
C TYR A 49 4.32 -12.96 -4.39
N ASN A 50 3.87 -11.99 -3.60
CA ASN A 50 3.23 -12.26 -2.31
C ASN A 50 1.90 -13.01 -2.48
N LEU A 51 1.11 -12.70 -3.52
CA LEU A 51 -0.13 -13.40 -3.83
C LEU A 51 0.13 -14.85 -4.26
N PHE A 52 1.16 -15.09 -5.07
CA PHE A 52 1.59 -16.45 -5.42
C PHE A 52 1.98 -17.27 -4.18
N LEU A 53 2.71 -16.67 -3.24
CA LEU A 53 3.05 -17.33 -1.97
C LEU A 53 1.82 -17.62 -1.12
N LEU A 54 0.83 -16.73 -1.10
CA LEU A 54 -0.44 -16.94 -0.40
C LEU A 54 -1.20 -18.15 -0.96
N GLU A 55 -1.33 -18.21 -2.29
CA GLU A 55 -1.99 -19.32 -2.97
C GLU A 55 -1.32 -20.66 -2.64
N CYS A 56 0.02 -20.70 -2.69
CA CYS A 56 0.81 -21.87 -2.32
C CYS A 56 0.56 -22.30 -0.85
N LYS A 57 0.51 -21.36 0.09
CA LYS A 57 0.22 -21.63 1.52
C LYS A 57 -1.19 -22.20 1.71
N ILE A 58 -2.18 -21.65 1.03
CA ILE A 58 -3.57 -22.11 1.13
C ILE A 58 -3.70 -23.53 0.56
N ASN A 59 -3.09 -23.80 -0.60
CA ASN A 59 -3.10 -25.11 -1.22
C ASN A 59 -2.44 -26.18 -0.33
N GLN A 60 -1.36 -25.84 0.37
CA GLN A 60 -0.72 -26.72 1.35
C GLN A 60 -1.66 -27.04 2.53
N GLN A 61 -2.31 -26.02 3.10
CA GLN A 61 -3.24 -26.23 4.22
C GLN A 61 -4.46 -27.09 3.84
N ILE A 62 -4.98 -26.95 2.62
CA ILE A 62 -6.07 -27.79 2.11
C ILE A 62 -5.61 -29.24 2.00
N ASN A 63 -4.42 -29.47 1.43
CA ASN A 63 -3.86 -30.81 1.31
C ASN A 63 -3.61 -31.46 2.68
N GLU A 64 -3.08 -30.72 3.66
CA GLU A 64 -2.86 -31.21 5.02
C GLU A 64 -4.16 -31.55 5.75
N LYS A 65 -5.21 -30.74 5.60
CA LYS A 65 -6.55 -31.02 6.17
C LYS A 65 -7.18 -32.28 5.57
N ASN A 66 -6.99 -32.51 4.28
CA ASN A 66 -7.46 -33.72 3.60
C ASN A 66 -6.72 -35.00 4.07
N VAL A 67 -5.44 -34.88 4.44
CA VAL A 67 -4.62 -35.98 4.98
C VAL A 67 -4.95 -36.28 6.46
N GLN A 68 -5.26 -35.27 7.27
CA GLN A 68 -5.66 -35.47 8.69
C GLN A 68 -7.05 -36.09 8.85
N HIS A 69 -7.99 -35.82 7.93
CA HIS A 69 -9.29 -36.52 7.91
C HIS A 69 -9.19 -38.00 7.54
N SER A 70 -8.04 -38.45 7.04
CA SER A 70 -7.80 -39.84 6.60
C SER A 70 -6.81 -40.60 7.49
N SER A 71 -6.22 -39.98 8.53
CA SER A 71 -5.29 -40.68 9.42
C SER A 71 -5.28 -40.12 10.85
N GLY A 72 -5.80 -40.91 11.79
CA GLY A 72 -5.61 -40.67 13.23
C GLY A 72 -4.17 -40.98 13.65
N GLY A 73 -3.35 -39.96 13.90
CA GLY A 73 -1.99 -40.15 14.40
C GLY A 73 -1.32 -38.84 14.88
N ARG A 74 -0.91 -38.82 16.15
CA ARG A 74 -0.23 -37.70 16.83
C ARG A 74 1.01 -37.21 16.08
N THR A 75 1.19 -35.89 15.97
CA THR A 75 2.50 -35.29 15.69
C THR A 75 2.73 -34.00 16.49
N THR A 76 3.95 -33.88 16.98
CA THR A 76 4.51 -32.84 17.85
C THR A 76 4.72 -31.53 17.10
N LYS A 77 4.13 -30.43 17.59
CA LYS A 77 4.27 -29.07 17.03
C LYS A 77 5.71 -28.54 17.18
N SER A 78 6.24 -27.93 16.12
CA SER A 78 7.56 -27.28 16.11
C SER A 78 7.52 -25.91 16.79
N LYS A 79 8.65 -25.48 17.35
CA LYS A 79 8.78 -24.26 18.17
C LYS A 79 8.35 -22.96 17.47
N LEU A 80 8.36 -22.94 16.13
CA LEU A 80 7.93 -21.81 15.30
C LEU A 80 6.40 -21.59 15.29
N SER A 81 5.62 -22.65 15.59
CA SER A 81 4.15 -22.58 15.62
C SER A 81 3.58 -21.93 16.87
N LEU A 82 4.39 -21.83 17.95
CA LEU A 82 3.98 -21.23 19.22
C LEU A 82 3.99 -19.69 19.17
N ASP A 83 4.86 -19.10 18.34
CA ASP A 83 4.98 -17.64 18.24
C ASP A 83 3.85 -17.01 17.42
N ILE A 84 3.26 -17.77 16.48
CA ILE A 84 2.11 -17.33 15.65
C ILE A 84 0.79 -17.42 16.44
N GLU A 85 0.62 -18.45 17.29
CA GLU A 85 -0.57 -18.59 18.16
C GLU A 85 -0.67 -17.46 19.21
N SER A 86 0.44 -16.81 19.56
CA SER A 86 0.47 -15.71 20.54
C SER A 86 -0.18 -14.41 20.00
N LEU A 87 -0.07 -14.16 18.69
CA LEU A 87 -0.59 -12.94 18.06
C LEU A 87 -2.08 -13.06 17.72
N ASP A 88 -2.54 -14.27 17.35
CA ASP A 88 -3.92 -14.56 16.93
C ASP A 88 -4.93 -14.57 18.10
N ASN A 89 -4.47 -14.81 19.33
CA ASN A 89 -5.33 -14.91 20.52
C ASN A 89 -5.78 -13.57 21.12
N LYS A 90 -5.27 -12.43 20.61
CA LYS A 90 -5.59 -11.11 21.17
C LYS A 90 -6.80 -10.43 20.49
N LEU A 91 -7.38 -11.04 19.44
CA LEU A 91 -8.32 -10.34 18.55
C LEU A 91 -9.68 -11.05 18.28
N LYS A 92 -10.09 -12.07 19.04
CA LYS A 92 -11.38 -12.74 18.80
C LYS A 92 -12.45 -12.32 19.81
N PRO A 93 -13.53 -11.61 19.41
CA PRO A 93 -14.80 -11.69 20.09
C PRO A 93 -15.52 -12.97 19.65
N ASN A 94 -16.12 -13.67 20.62
CA ASN A 94 -16.82 -14.94 20.42
C ASN A 94 -18.05 -14.79 19.50
N LEU A 95 -18.03 -15.39 18.32
CA LEU A 95 -19.24 -15.78 17.60
C LEU A 95 -19.05 -17.17 16.98
N SER A 96 -19.79 -18.13 17.49
CA SER A 96 -19.98 -19.46 16.90
C SER A 96 -21.09 -19.38 15.85
N LEU A 97 -20.82 -19.77 14.60
CA LEU A 97 -21.84 -20.29 13.65
C LEU A 97 -21.18 -20.85 12.38
N ASN A 98 -21.40 -22.14 12.12
CA ASN A 98 -21.42 -22.88 10.84
C ASN A 98 -20.59 -22.31 9.65
N SER A 99 -19.28 -22.59 9.54
CA SER A 99 -18.40 -21.80 8.63
C SER A 99 -17.21 -22.57 7.99
N THR A 100 -17.39 -23.59 7.15
CA THR A 100 -16.24 -24.17 6.42
C THR A 100 -15.91 -23.45 5.10
N GLU A 101 -16.90 -22.99 4.32
CA GLU A 101 -16.68 -22.25 3.05
C GLU A 101 -16.58 -20.73 3.21
N GLU A 102 -17.33 -20.14 4.15
CA GLU A 102 -17.23 -18.70 4.45
C GLU A 102 -15.88 -18.36 5.11
N CYS A 103 -15.36 -19.26 5.94
CA CYS A 103 -14.09 -19.09 6.66
C CYS A 103 -12.87 -19.20 5.72
N SER A 104 -12.92 -20.05 4.68
CA SER A 104 -11.84 -20.14 3.70
C SER A 104 -11.76 -18.88 2.82
N THR A 105 -12.92 -18.34 2.45
CA THR A 105 -13.01 -17.09 1.67
C THR A 105 -12.49 -15.91 2.49
N GLU A 106 -12.89 -15.80 3.76
CA GLU A 106 -12.42 -14.70 4.63
C GLU A 106 -10.92 -14.78 4.94
N SER A 107 -10.39 -16.00 5.13
CA SER A 107 -8.96 -16.24 5.27
C SER A 107 -8.18 -15.79 4.02
N PHE A 108 -8.73 -16.02 2.82
CA PHE A 108 -8.13 -15.54 1.58
C PHE A 108 -8.12 -14.01 1.50
N ARG A 109 -9.25 -13.34 1.82
CA ARG A 109 -9.34 -11.86 1.82
C ARG A 109 -8.31 -11.24 2.75
N LEU A 110 -8.22 -11.76 3.98
CA LEU A 110 -7.22 -11.31 4.95
C LEU A 110 -5.80 -11.57 4.46
N GLY A 111 -5.57 -12.72 3.82
CA GLY A 111 -4.32 -13.05 3.13
C GLY A 111 -3.94 -12.00 2.09
N VAL A 112 -4.86 -11.59 1.23
CA VAL A 112 -4.64 -10.55 0.21
C VAL A 112 -4.25 -9.22 0.84
N LEU A 113 -4.94 -8.79 1.91
CA LEU A 113 -4.61 -7.56 2.63
C LEU A 113 -3.20 -7.60 3.24
N ASN A 114 -2.82 -8.75 3.80
CA ASN A 114 -1.47 -8.96 4.30
C ASN A 114 -0.43 -8.91 3.17
N CYS A 115 -0.72 -9.52 2.01
CA CYS A 115 0.17 -9.48 0.84
C CYS A 115 0.39 -8.04 0.35
N LEU A 116 -0.66 -7.22 0.25
CA LEU A 116 -0.54 -5.81 -0.13
C LEU A 116 0.36 -5.04 0.86
N THR A 117 0.13 -5.23 2.15
CA THR A 117 0.92 -4.58 3.21
C THR A 117 2.38 -5.03 3.18
N SER A 118 2.64 -6.34 3.08
CA SER A 118 3.99 -6.90 3.00
C SER A 118 4.74 -6.42 1.75
N ALA A 119 4.07 -6.36 0.60
CA ALA A 119 4.67 -5.87 -0.64
C ALA A 119 5.07 -4.39 -0.55
N LEU A 120 4.24 -3.55 0.08
CA LEU A 120 4.56 -2.14 0.29
C LEU A 120 5.72 -1.95 1.27
N VAL A 121 5.72 -2.69 2.39
CA VAL A 121 6.82 -2.66 3.37
C VAL A 121 8.12 -3.14 2.74
N GLN A 122 8.08 -4.19 1.91
CA GLN A 122 9.24 -4.67 1.16
C GLN A 122 9.77 -3.59 0.21
N ALA A 123 8.91 -3.02 -0.63
CA ALA A 123 9.29 -1.94 -1.54
C ALA A 123 9.89 -0.74 -0.80
N GLU A 124 9.36 -0.41 0.38
CA GLU A 124 9.85 0.71 1.19
C GLU A 124 11.23 0.44 1.76
N ASN A 125 11.48 -0.77 2.27
CA ASN A 125 12.79 -1.17 2.76
C ASN A 125 13.83 -1.17 1.64
N ASP A 126 13.47 -1.70 0.47
CA ASP A 126 14.36 -1.75 -0.70
C ASP A 126 14.70 -0.33 -1.20
N PHE A 127 13.72 0.58 -1.19
CA PHE A 127 13.95 1.98 -1.53
C PHE A 127 14.82 2.71 -0.49
N MET A 128 14.62 2.45 0.81
CA MET A 128 15.49 3.02 1.86
C MET A 128 16.92 2.51 1.75
N TYR A 129 17.12 1.22 1.42
CA TYR A 129 18.45 0.68 1.16
C TYR A 129 19.11 1.41 -0.03
N ARG A 130 18.36 1.67 -1.10
CA ARG A 130 18.85 2.47 -2.22
C ARG A 130 19.23 3.90 -1.82
N VAL A 131 18.39 4.55 -1.01
CA VAL A 131 18.69 5.89 -0.47
C VAL A 131 20.01 5.86 0.31
N GLU A 132 20.21 4.85 1.15
CA GLU A 132 21.44 4.66 1.92
C GLU A 132 22.69 4.59 1.04
N GLN A 133 22.63 3.87 -0.08
CA GLN A 133 23.76 3.70 -0.99
C GLN A 133 24.06 4.93 -1.85
N GLU A 134 23.04 5.71 -2.22
CA GLU A 134 23.17 6.80 -3.21
C GLU A 134 23.24 8.20 -2.58
N MET A 135 22.97 8.35 -1.28
CA MET A 135 22.81 9.69 -0.70
C MET A 135 24.08 10.54 -0.63
N ASP A 136 25.26 9.92 -0.65
CA ASP A 136 26.53 10.66 -0.67
C ASP A 136 26.66 11.47 -1.98
N ASP A 137 26.19 10.90 -3.09
CA ASP A 137 26.16 11.55 -4.40
C ASP A 137 24.87 12.35 -4.63
N ARG A 138 23.74 11.86 -4.10
CA ARG A 138 22.39 12.42 -4.26
C ARG A 138 21.69 12.59 -2.91
N PRO A 139 22.09 13.58 -2.09
CA PRO A 139 21.51 13.76 -0.76
C PRO A 139 20.01 14.12 -0.80
N ASP A 140 19.52 14.69 -1.91
CA ASP A 140 18.10 14.99 -2.12
C ASP A 140 17.20 13.75 -2.03
N LEU A 141 17.74 12.57 -2.35
CA LEU A 141 16.99 11.30 -2.41
C LEU A 141 16.35 10.94 -1.06
N VAL A 142 16.96 11.34 0.05
CA VAL A 142 16.39 11.15 1.40
C VAL A 142 15.09 11.91 1.62
N SER A 143 14.83 12.96 0.82
CA SER A 143 13.65 13.81 0.90
C SER A 143 12.55 13.44 -0.11
N VAL A 144 12.88 12.58 -1.08
CA VAL A 144 11.97 12.13 -2.13
C VAL A 144 10.93 11.18 -1.53
N GLY A 145 9.67 11.36 -1.92
CA GLY A 145 8.59 10.48 -1.48
C GLY A 145 7.46 10.39 -2.50
N SER A 146 6.47 9.58 -2.18
CA SER A 146 5.29 9.39 -3.02
C SER A 146 4.07 9.07 -2.16
N CYS A 147 2.90 9.60 -2.53
CA CYS A 147 1.63 8.97 -2.17
C CYS A 147 1.49 7.64 -2.95
N VAL A 148 0.76 6.69 -2.39
CA VAL A 148 0.53 5.37 -2.97
C VAL A 148 -0.96 5.08 -2.90
N LEU A 149 -1.60 4.92 -4.05
CA LEU A 149 -2.95 4.41 -4.16
C LEU A 149 -2.95 3.21 -5.08
N THR A 150 -3.29 2.03 -4.57
CA THR A 150 -3.46 0.84 -5.40
C THR A 150 -4.85 0.26 -5.22
N VAL A 151 -5.41 -0.22 -6.32
CA VAL A 151 -6.67 -0.95 -6.38
C VAL A 151 -6.39 -2.32 -6.99
N LEU A 152 -6.76 -3.38 -6.29
CA LEU A 152 -6.72 -4.75 -6.80
C LEU A 152 -8.15 -5.27 -6.83
N LEU A 153 -8.64 -5.60 -8.02
CA LEU A 153 -9.91 -6.29 -8.22
C LEU A 153 -9.62 -7.76 -8.48
N HIS A 154 -10.16 -8.64 -7.65
CA HIS A 154 -10.05 -10.08 -7.83
C HIS A 154 -11.43 -10.72 -7.66
N GLY A 155 -11.94 -11.32 -8.74
CA GLY A 155 -13.32 -11.80 -8.79
C GLY A 155 -14.33 -10.66 -8.57
N MET A 156 -15.05 -10.70 -7.45
CA MET A 156 -16.01 -9.68 -7.02
C MET A 156 -15.49 -8.77 -5.90
N ASP A 157 -14.31 -9.07 -5.36
CA ASP A 157 -13.74 -8.33 -4.24
C ASP A 157 -12.82 -7.22 -4.75
N LEU A 158 -13.01 -6.02 -4.20
CA LEU A 158 -12.21 -4.83 -4.47
C LEU A 158 -11.35 -4.49 -3.25
N TYR A 159 -10.04 -4.56 -3.39
CA TYR A 159 -9.07 -4.21 -2.36
C TYR A 159 -8.45 -2.86 -2.69
N VAL A 160 -8.37 -1.97 -1.71
CA VAL A 160 -7.77 -0.64 -1.87
C VAL A 160 -6.70 -0.45 -0.79
N MET A 161 -5.50 -0.08 -1.21
CA MET A 161 -4.41 0.31 -0.33
C MET A 161 -4.09 1.78 -0.59
N ASN A 162 -4.16 2.61 0.46
CA ASN A 162 -3.90 4.04 0.37
C ASN A 162 -2.83 4.47 1.39
N LEU A 163 -1.88 5.28 0.92
CA LEU A 163 -0.85 5.93 1.70
C LEU A 163 -0.70 7.37 1.19
N GLY A 164 -1.12 8.36 1.96
CA GLY A 164 -1.17 9.75 1.52
C GLY A 164 -2.58 10.25 1.19
N ASP A 165 -2.69 11.23 0.31
CA ASP A 165 -3.91 12.00 0.04
C ASP A 165 -4.55 11.74 -1.34
N SER A 166 -4.00 10.79 -2.11
CA SER A 166 -4.67 10.22 -3.27
C SER A 166 -6.00 9.57 -2.87
N ARG A 167 -6.98 9.53 -3.80
CA ARG A 167 -8.35 9.09 -3.49
C ARG A 167 -8.91 8.13 -4.53
N ALA A 168 -9.48 7.02 -4.05
CA ALA A 168 -10.35 6.16 -4.84
C ALA A 168 -11.82 6.50 -4.59
N VAL A 169 -12.61 6.63 -5.66
CA VAL A 169 -14.04 6.92 -5.62
C VAL A 169 -14.79 5.94 -6.52
N LEU A 170 -15.79 5.26 -5.96
CA LEU A 170 -16.68 4.34 -6.66
C LEU A 170 -17.96 5.05 -7.06
N ALA A 171 -18.26 5.09 -8.35
CA ALA A 171 -19.56 5.53 -8.84
C ALA A 171 -20.56 4.37 -8.76
N THR A 172 -21.66 4.57 -8.01
CA THR A 172 -22.73 3.57 -7.87
C THR A 172 -23.99 4.05 -8.58
N SER A 173 -24.58 3.22 -9.42
CA SER A 173 -25.85 3.52 -10.10
C SER A 173 -26.99 2.79 -9.40
N SER A 174 -28.12 3.47 -9.22
CA SER A 174 -29.36 2.83 -8.79
C SER A 174 -29.97 1.99 -9.91
N LEU A 175 -30.85 1.04 -9.55
CA LEU A 175 -31.69 0.31 -10.50
C LEU A 175 -32.83 1.17 -11.06
N ILE A 176 -33.03 2.36 -10.49
CA ILE A 176 -34.02 3.34 -10.96
C ILE A 176 -33.48 3.98 -12.24
N LYS A 177 -34.26 3.86 -13.32
CA LYS A 177 -33.96 4.48 -14.61
C LYS A 177 -33.85 6.00 -14.43
N ASP A 178 -32.77 6.58 -14.94
CA ASP A 178 -32.45 8.02 -14.90
C ASP A 178 -32.01 8.60 -13.53
N ASP A 179 -31.72 7.77 -12.52
CA ASP A 179 -31.08 8.24 -11.27
C ASP A 179 -29.57 8.47 -11.51
N PRO A 180 -29.02 9.67 -11.25
CA PRO A 180 -27.61 9.95 -11.46
C PRO A 180 -26.72 9.07 -10.56
N PRO A 181 -25.54 8.65 -11.03
CA PRO A 181 -24.65 7.82 -10.23
C PRO A 181 -24.15 8.58 -8.99
N ARG A 182 -24.12 7.91 -7.84
CA ARG A 182 -23.65 8.45 -6.56
C ARG A 182 -22.17 8.11 -6.37
N PRO A 183 -21.30 9.11 -6.12
CA PRO A 183 -19.90 8.87 -5.81
C PRO A 183 -19.74 8.44 -4.34
N ILE A 184 -19.01 7.36 -4.11
CA ILE A 184 -18.64 6.84 -2.79
C ILE A 184 -17.11 6.83 -2.70
N GLN A 185 -16.53 7.68 -1.84
CA GLN A 185 -15.10 7.64 -1.59
C GLN A 185 -14.76 6.38 -0.79
N LEU A 186 -13.78 5.62 -1.26
CA LEU A 186 -13.35 4.34 -0.66
C LEU A 186 -12.13 4.46 0.25
N THR A 187 -11.54 5.65 0.34
CA THR A 187 -10.24 5.88 0.97
C THR A 187 -10.31 7.05 1.95
N GLU A 188 -9.59 6.95 3.04
CA GLU A 188 -9.34 8.09 3.94
C GLU A 188 -8.19 8.94 3.41
N THR A 189 -8.19 10.24 3.73
CA THR A 189 -7.13 11.17 3.31
C THR A 189 -6.11 11.33 4.44
N HIS A 190 -4.84 11.03 4.17
CA HIS A 190 -3.78 11.04 5.18
C HIS A 190 -2.99 12.37 5.20
N THR A 191 -3.63 13.42 5.71
CA THR A 191 -3.04 14.76 5.86
C THR A 191 -3.25 15.30 7.26
N LEU A 192 -2.50 16.33 7.64
CA LEU A 192 -2.72 17.04 8.91
C LEU A 192 -4.04 17.82 8.97
N ASP A 193 -4.69 18.04 7.83
CA ASP A 193 -6.03 18.64 7.78
C ASP A 193 -7.10 17.62 8.24
N THR A 194 -6.76 16.32 8.30
CA THR A 194 -7.60 15.25 8.86
C THR A 194 -7.37 15.14 10.37
N GLU A 195 -8.41 15.38 11.15
CA GLU A 195 -8.33 15.47 12.61
C GLU A 195 -7.86 14.16 13.28
N GLU A 196 -8.29 13.01 12.76
CA GLU A 196 -7.84 11.69 13.23
C GLU A 196 -6.33 11.49 13.05
N GLU A 197 -5.79 11.92 11.90
CA GLU A 197 -4.37 11.80 11.60
C GLU A 197 -3.54 12.80 12.42
N TYR A 198 -4.04 14.02 12.61
CA TYR A 198 -3.41 14.99 13.51
C TYR A 198 -3.29 14.43 14.94
N ARG A 199 -4.40 13.92 15.49
CA ARG A 199 -4.41 13.27 16.82
C ARG A 199 -3.47 12.07 16.89
N ARG A 200 -3.45 11.23 15.86
CA ARG A 200 -2.55 10.06 15.78
C ARG A 200 -1.07 10.48 15.82
N ILE A 201 -0.66 11.46 15.01
CA ILE A 201 0.73 11.93 14.98
C ILE A 201 1.20 12.42 16.34
N LEU A 202 0.35 13.16 17.08
CA LEU A 202 0.67 13.61 18.44
C LEU A 202 0.78 12.44 19.42
N ALA A 203 -0.13 11.47 19.35
CA ALA A 203 -0.15 10.31 20.23
C ALA A 203 1.03 9.35 20.00
N ASP A 204 1.45 9.18 18.74
CA ASP A 204 2.56 8.29 18.36
C ASP A 204 3.94 8.88 18.72
N HIS A 205 4.03 10.19 19.01
CA HIS A 205 5.28 10.91 19.28
C HIS A 205 5.22 11.75 20.57
N PRO A 206 4.99 11.13 21.75
CA PRO A 206 4.85 11.87 23.01
C PRO A 206 6.13 12.57 23.48
N ASP A 207 7.30 12.02 23.10
CA ASP A 207 8.61 12.56 23.48
C ASP A 207 9.15 13.60 22.49
N ASP A 208 8.43 13.83 21.40
CA ASP A 208 8.80 14.82 20.40
C ASP A 208 8.19 16.18 20.77
N PRO A 209 9.00 17.22 21.06
CA PRO A 209 8.46 18.53 21.42
C PRO A 209 7.85 19.28 20.22
N SER A 210 8.11 18.83 18.99
CA SER A 210 7.65 19.51 17.76
C SER A 210 7.40 18.53 16.61
N PRO A 211 6.49 17.55 16.75
CA PRO A 211 6.13 16.64 15.67
C PRO A 211 5.41 17.41 14.53
N VAL A 212 4.68 18.48 14.86
CA VAL A 212 4.00 19.36 13.92
C VAL A 212 4.39 20.81 14.17
N THR A 213 4.87 21.49 13.13
CA THR A 213 5.27 22.91 13.15
C THR A 213 4.67 23.61 11.95
N GLY A 214 4.01 24.75 12.14
CA GLY A 214 3.44 25.53 11.04
C GLY A 214 2.42 24.75 10.17
N GLY A 215 1.65 23.84 10.76
CA GLY A 215 0.69 22.99 10.04
C GLY A 215 1.33 21.92 9.16
N ARG A 216 2.59 21.56 9.41
CA ARG A 216 3.36 20.56 8.68
C ARG A 216 4.08 19.61 9.63
N VAL A 217 4.14 18.33 9.29
CA VAL A 217 4.95 17.32 9.97
C VAL A 217 6.40 17.76 9.89
N LYS A 218 7.02 17.97 11.05
CA LYS A 218 8.35 18.54 11.19
C LYS A 218 8.59 19.84 10.41
N GLY A 219 7.54 20.64 10.20
CA GLY A 219 7.61 21.89 9.44
C GLY A 219 7.71 21.71 7.92
N LYS A 220 7.74 20.48 7.40
CA LYS A 220 8.02 20.20 5.97
C LYS A 220 6.82 19.64 5.20
N LEU A 221 6.18 18.58 5.69
CA LEU A 221 5.15 17.86 4.92
C LEU A 221 3.75 18.06 5.47
N LYS A 222 2.76 18.21 4.58
CA LYS A 222 1.34 18.16 4.96
C LYS A 222 0.83 16.73 5.13
N LEU A 223 1.44 15.80 4.41
CA LEU A 223 1.13 14.37 4.48
C LEU A 223 1.56 13.80 5.83
N THR A 224 0.72 12.94 6.39
CA THR A 224 1.01 12.19 7.64
C THR A 224 1.45 10.76 7.37
N ARG A 225 1.27 10.30 6.13
CA ARG A 225 1.73 8.99 5.63
C ARG A 225 2.23 9.16 4.20
N ALA A 226 3.41 8.62 3.90
CA ALA A 226 3.99 8.65 2.56
C ALA A 226 5.07 7.56 2.41
N PHE A 227 5.24 7.07 1.20
CA PHE A 227 6.38 6.23 0.82
C PHE A 227 7.63 7.11 0.68
N GLY A 228 8.81 6.54 0.95
CA GLY A 228 10.06 7.32 0.90
C GLY A 228 10.21 8.25 2.10
N VAL A 229 10.63 9.49 1.90
CA VAL A 229 10.80 10.49 2.98
C VAL A 229 11.70 9.98 4.11
N GLY A 230 12.88 9.50 3.72
CA GLY A 230 13.84 8.88 4.62
C GLY A 230 14.15 9.72 5.86
N TYR A 231 14.19 11.05 5.74
CA TYR A 231 14.52 11.92 6.88
C TYR A 231 13.49 11.89 8.03
N LEU A 232 12.30 11.34 7.81
CA LEU A 232 11.27 11.12 8.85
C LEU A 232 11.24 9.67 9.35
N LYS A 233 12.09 8.78 8.83
CA LYS A 233 12.03 7.34 9.12
C LYS A 233 13.12 6.89 10.06
N LYS A 234 12.72 6.04 11.02
CA LYS A 234 13.59 5.48 12.06
C LYS A 234 14.82 4.75 11.52
N VAL A 235 14.65 3.99 10.42
CA VAL A 235 15.74 3.26 9.78
C VAL A 235 16.86 4.23 9.37
N MET A 236 16.50 5.36 8.75
CA MET A 236 17.46 6.36 8.35
C MET A 236 18.05 7.12 9.52
N PHE A 237 17.29 7.41 10.58
CA PHE A 237 17.86 7.99 11.82
C PHE A 237 18.99 7.13 12.39
N ASN A 238 18.86 5.80 12.36
CA ASN A 238 19.93 4.92 12.83
C ASN A 238 21.16 4.96 11.93
N PHE A 239 20.97 5.12 10.62
CA PHE A 239 22.06 5.31 9.66
C PHE A 239 22.78 6.65 9.91
N PHE A 240 22.05 7.75 10.03
CA PHE A 240 22.64 9.08 10.23
C PHE A 240 23.45 9.21 11.53
N ARG A 241 22.98 8.54 12.59
CA ARG A 241 23.75 8.46 13.84
C ARG A 241 25.09 7.75 13.68
N GLN A 242 25.22 6.82 12.73
CA GLN A 242 26.48 6.10 12.46
C GLN A 242 27.40 6.92 11.55
N THR A 243 26.84 7.67 10.59
CA THR A 243 27.62 8.54 9.70
C THR A 243 28.03 9.86 10.32
N GLY A 244 27.51 10.20 11.50
CA GLY A 244 27.82 11.44 12.22
C GLY A 244 26.97 12.64 11.80
N LEU A 245 26.00 12.44 10.90
CA LEU A 245 25.05 13.48 10.50
C LEU A 245 24.06 13.78 11.64
N THR A 246 23.96 15.05 11.99
CA THR A 246 22.99 15.53 12.97
C THR A 246 21.58 15.56 12.40
N THR A 247 20.57 15.53 13.29
CA THR A 247 19.17 15.68 12.88
C THR A 247 18.90 17.06 12.24
N GLU A 248 19.63 18.09 12.65
CA GLU A 248 19.54 19.43 12.08
C GLU A 248 20.08 19.46 10.64
N GLU A 249 21.24 18.86 10.39
CA GLU A 249 21.81 18.75 9.03
C GLU A 249 20.89 17.97 8.09
N LEU A 250 20.31 16.86 8.56
CA LEU A 250 19.33 16.08 7.81
C LEU A 250 18.08 16.91 7.47
N MET A 251 17.61 17.71 8.42
CA MET A 251 16.49 18.62 8.20
C MET A 251 16.86 19.82 7.31
N ASN A 252 18.14 20.11 7.11
CA ASN A 252 18.61 21.16 6.22
C ASN A 252 18.99 20.65 4.82
N ILE A 253 18.93 19.34 4.57
CA ILE A 253 19.11 18.79 3.23
C ILE A 253 18.07 19.45 2.30
N PRO A 254 18.53 20.11 1.21
CA PRO A 254 17.64 20.74 0.26
C PRO A 254 16.67 19.69 -0.28
N VAL A 255 15.37 20.02 -0.23
CA VAL A 255 14.39 19.21 -0.96
C VAL A 255 14.80 19.18 -2.43
N GLY A 256 14.65 18.00 -3.06
CA GLY A 256 14.87 17.86 -4.48
C GLY A 256 14.06 18.89 -5.28
N ARG A 257 14.48 19.13 -6.53
CA ARG A 257 14.05 20.30 -7.31
C ARG A 257 12.54 20.27 -7.57
N ARG A 258 11.75 20.96 -6.74
CA ARG A 258 10.31 21.15 -6.96
C ARG A 258 10.09 21.89 -8.28
N ARG A 259 9.26 21.31 -9.16
CA ARG A 259 9.01 21.88 -10.49
C ARG A 259 8.10 23.11 -10.44
N LYS A 260 8.16 23.89 -11.51
CA LYS A 260 7.40 25.15 -11.69
C LYS A 260 5.93 24.91 -12.07
N TYR A 261 5.62 23.75 -12.65
CA TYR A 261 4.27 23.31 -13.00
C TYR A 261 3.98 22.02 -12.24
N HIS A 262 2.79 21.95 -11.63
CA HIS A 262 2.26 20.76 -11.01
C HIS A 262 1.63 19.86 -12.08
N ASP A 263 1.63 18.54 -11.87
CA ASP A 263 0.71 17.68 -12.59
C ASP A 263 -0.64 17.85 -11.90
N ASP A 264 -1.61 18.47 -12.58
CA ASP A 264 -2.76 19.05 -11.85
C ASP A 264 -3.74 17.99 -11.34
N VAL A 265 -3.87 16.84 -12.03
CA VAL A 265 -4.63 15.67 -11.58
C VAL A 265 -4.21 14.41 -12.38
N THR A 266 -3.96 13.30 -11.68
CA THR A 266 -3.85 11.97 -12.29
C THR A 266 -5.12 11.16 -12.01
N VAL A 267 -5.78 10.64 -13.06
CA VAL A 267 -7.04 9.86 -12.94
C VAL A 267 -6.94 8.55 -13.70
N ILE A 268 -7.32 7.45 -13.04
CA ILE A 268 -7.61 6.17 -13.69
C ILE A 268 -9.12 5.94 -13.59
N VAL A 269 -9.78 5.70 -14.73
CA VAL A 269 -11.20 5.34 -14.78
C VAL A 269 -11.32 3.85 -15.09
N ILE A 270 -11.92 3.10 -14.17
CA ILE A 270 -12.22 1.68 -14.33
C ILE A 270 -13.72 1.52 -14.52
N ILE A 271 -14.14 0.92 -15.64
CA ILE A 271 -15.55 0.64 -15.92
C ILE A 271 -15.84 -0.81 -15.50
N LEU A 272 -16.58 -0.99 -14.41
CA LEU A 272 -17.05 -2.29 -13.95
C LEU A 272 -18.35 -2.64 -14.69
N GLY A 273 -18.30 -3.62 -15.60
CA GLY A 273 -19.43 -3.97 -16.44
C GLY A 273 -20.57 -4.70 -15.69
N ASN A 274 -21.81 -4.44 -16.08
CA ASN A 274 -22.99 -5.22 -15.66
C ASN A 274 -23.22 -6.39 -16.63
N LYS A 275 -22.56 -7.54 -16.39
CA LYS A 275 -22.79 -8.85 -17.04
C LYS A 275 -22.94 -8.88 -18.57
N GLN A 276 -21.82 -9.12 -19.26
CA GLN A 276 -21.54 -10.22 -20.21
C GLN A 276 -20.26 -9.86 -20.99
N ARG A 277 -19.19 -10.64 -20.81
CA ARG A 277 -17.91 -10.64 -21.57
C ARG A 277 -17.55 -9.32 -22.28
N THR A 278 -16.75 -8.48 -21.63
CA THR A 278 -15.95 -7.49 -22.37
C THR A 278 -14.78 -8.21 -23.04
N SER A 279 -14.99 -8.70 -24.26
CA SER A 279 -13.99 -9.34 -25.11
C SER A 279 -13.22 -8.34 -26.00
N THR A 280 -13.11 -7.07 -25.60
CA THR A 280 -12.34 -6.07 -26.36
C THR A 280 -12.14 -4.81 -25.51
N ALA A 281 -10.89 -4.51 -25.18
CA ALA A 281 -10.45 -3.17 -24.79
C ALA A 281 -9.79 -2.54 -26.02
N SER A 282 -10.38 -1.47 -26.54
CA SER A 282 -9.81 -0.68 -27.62
C SER A 282 -9.24 0.60 -27.02
N THR A 283 -7.94 0.82 -27.20
CA THR A 283 -7.28 2.09 -26.91
C THR A 283 -7.36 2.98 -28.14
N SER A 284 -7.92 4.18 -28.03
CA SER A 284 -7.75 5.24 -29.02
C SER A 284 -6.81 6.29 -28.46
N ILE A 285 -5.81 6.65 -29.27
CA ILE A 285 -4.81 7.72 -29.04
C ILE A 285 -5.51 9.07 -29.00
#